data_AF-A0A2T2T9M6-F1
#
_entry.id   AF-A0A2T2T9M6-F1
#
_cell.length_a   1.000
_cell.length_b   1.000
_cell.length_c   1.000
_cell.angle_alpha   90.00
_cell.angle_beta   90.00
_cell.angle_gamma   90.00
#
_symmetry.space_group_name_H-M   'P 1'
#
loop_
_entity.id
_entity.type
_entity.pdbx_description
1 polymer ?
#
loop_
_entity_poly.entity_id
_entity_poly.type
_entity_poly.pdbx_seq_one_letter_code
_entity_poly.pdbx_strand_id
1 'polypeptide(L)'
;MTNRDIARALRETAALIELTGGNAYRARAFERAADVLKELETPAADRLAGGTLTDLSGIGDGMAGHVEALLTGGSFPQRDELRAEVPGGLLEVLRVKGLGTKKVRRLWQELGVTSLSELEAAAEGGRIAELRGFGEKTQAN
;
A
#
# COMPACT_ATOMS: atom_id res chain seq x y z
N MET A 1 -19.48 1.53 1.77
CA MET A 1 -18.20 1.05 1.19
C MET A 1 -18.32 -0.41 0.81
N THR A 2 -17.75 -0.84 -0.31
CA THR A 2 -17.74 -2.26 -0.70
C THR A 2 -16.51 -2.98 -0.13
N ASN A 3 -16.53 -4.31 -0.11
CA ASN A 3 -15.38 -5.14 0.25
C ASN A 3 -14.10 -4.76 -0.55
N ARG A 4 -14.29 -4.45 -1.84
CA ARG A 4 -13.20 -4.00 -2.73
C ARG A 4 -12.63 -2.65 -2.32
N ASP A 5 -13.45 -1.74 -1.80
CA ASP A 5 -12.98 -0.43 -1.32
C ASP A 5 -12.18 -0.57 -0.03
N ILE A 6 -12.63 -1.42 0.90
CA ILE A 6 -11.90 -1.73 2.14
C ILE A 6 -10.55 -2.38 1.79
N ALA A 7 -10.56 -3.39 0.92
CA ALA A 7 -9.34 -4.05 0.46
C ALA A 7 -8.37 -3.07 -0.22
N ARG A 8 -8.87 -2.11 -1.00
CA ARG A 8 -8.03 -1.07 -1.61
C ARG A 8 -7.38 -0.18 -0.54
N ALA A 9 -8.15 0.26 0.46
CA ALA A 9 -7.64 1.10 1.54
C ALA A 9 -6.57 0.37 2.37
N LEU A 10 -6.79 -0.89 2.74
CA LEU A 10 -5.81 -1.69 3.48
C LEU A 10 -4.54 -1.97 2.67
N ARG A 11 -4.66 -2.28 1.38
CA ARG A 11 -3.51 -2.48 0.48
C ARG A 11 -2.69 -1.20 0.33
N GLU A 12 -3.37 -0.06 0.22
CA GLU A 12 -2.69 1.23 0.23
C GLU A 12 -1.97 1.48 1.56
N THR A 13 -2.59 1.18 2.70
CA THR A 13 -1.91 1.27 4.01
C THR A 13 -0.67 0.38 4.09
N ALA A 14 -0.73 -0.85 3.58
CA ALA A 14 0.45 -1.71 3.51
C ALA A 14 1.58 -1.07 2.71
N ALA A 15 1.27 -0.54 1.51
CA ALA A 15 2.23 0.15 0.68
C ALA A 15 2.84 1.37 1.37
N LEU A 16 2.03 2.17 2.06
CA LEU A 16 2.50 3.32 2.81
C LEU A 16 3.44 2.93 3.96
N ILE A 17 3.11 1.88 4.73
CA ILE A 17 3.99 1.35 5.79
C ILE A 17 5.35 0.94 5.19
N GLU A 18 5.36 0.27 4.04
CA GLU A 18 6.60 -0.15 3.41
C GLU A 18 7.41 1.04 2.88
N LEU A 19 6.74 2.04 2.28
CA LEU A 19 7.38 3.26 1.77
C LEU A 19 8.02 4.08 2.89
N THR A 20 7.37 4.24 4.03
CA THR A 20 7.92 4.95 5.19
C THR A 20 8.96 4.14 5.96
N GLY A 21 9.22 2.88 5.56
CA GLY A 21 10.18 2.00 6.23
C GLY A 21 9.68 1.44 7.56
N GLY A 22 8.36 1.41 7.74
CA GLY A 22 7.71 0.80 8.90
C GLY A 22 7.86 -0.72 8.95
N ASN A 23 7.21 -1.31 9.94
CA ASN A 23 7.38 -2.74 10.24
C ASN A 23 6.79 -3.65 9.13
N ALA A 24 7.65 -4.47 8.53
CA ALA A 24 7.27 -5.38 7.43
C ALA A 24 6.22 -6.45 7.82
N TYR A 25 6.18 -6.88 9.08
CA TYR A 25 5.12 -7.79 9.55
C TYR A 25 3.76 -7.11 9.59
N ARG A 26 3.72 -5.82 9.96
CA ARG A 26 2.48 -5.02 9.95
C ARG A 26 2.00 -4.78 8.52
N ALA A 27 2.89 -4.39 7.60
CA ALA A 27 2.54 -4.26 6.18
C ALA A 27 1.94 -5.56 5.61
N ARG A 28 2.57 -6.71 5.87
CA ARG A 28 2.04 -8.02 5.46
C ARG A 28 0.72 -8.40 6.12
N ALA A 29 0.41 -7.89 7.31
CA ALA A 29 -0.90 -8.11 7.92
C ALA A 29 -2.00 -7.34 7.15
N PHE A 30 -1.72 -6.10 6.77
CA PHE A 30 -2.63 -5.30 5.93
C PHE A 30 -2.82 -5.90 4.53
N GLU A 31 -1.76 -6.38 3.87
CA GLU A 31 -1.89 -7.09 2.58
C GLU A 31 -2.76 -8.33 2.70
N ARG A 32 -2.50 -9.19 3.70
CA ARG A 32 -3.30 -10.41 3.91
C ARG A 32 -4.77 -10.08 4.15
N ALA A 33 -5.07 -9.10 4.99
CA ALA A 33 -6.44 -8.67 5.23
C ALA A 33 -7.09 -8.10 3.97
N ALA A 34 -6.35 -7.36 3.14
CA ALA A 34 -6.83 -6.86 1.86
C ALA A 34 -7.17 -7.99 0.88
N ASP A 35 -6.36 -9.06 0.82
CA ASP A 35 -6.63 -10.23 -0.01
C ASP A 35 -7.89 -10.96 0.46
N VAL A 36 -7.98 -11.24 1.77
CA VAL A 36 -9.15 -11.88 2.40
C VAL A 36 -10.44 -11.11 2.09
N LEU A 37 -10.44 -9.80 2.29
CA LEU A 37 -11.63 -8.97 2.05
C LEU A 37 -11.97 -8.85 0.57
N LYS A 38 -10.98 -8.84 -0.32
CA LYS A 38 -11.22 -8.78 -1.77
C LYS A 38 -11.94 -10.03 -2.28
N GLU A 39 -11.63 -11.19 -1.70
CA GLU A 39 -12.21 -12.50 -2.06
C GLU A 39 -13.49 -12.81 -1.29
N LEU A 40 -13.80 -12.06 -0.23
CA LEU A 40 -14.99 -12.25 0.58
C LEU A 40 -16.26 -11.97 -0.23
N GLU A 41 -17.12 -12.98 -0.39
CA GLU A 41 -18.40 -12.88 -1.11
C GLU A 41 -19.46 -12.10 -0.33
N THR A 42 -19.53 -12.33 0.98
CA THR A 42 -20.46 -11.61 1.88
C THR A 42 -19.95 -10.21 2.19
N PRO A 43 -20.79 -9.18 2.28
CA PRO A 43 -20.35 -7.86 2.72
C PRO A 43 -19.64 -7.92 4.08
N ALA A 44 -18.46 -7.29 4.17
CA ALA A 44 -17.70 -7.18 5.41
C ALA A 44 -18.49 -6.44 6.51
N ALA A 45 -19.38 -5.52 6.10
CA ALA A 45 -20.31 -4.84 7.00
C ALA A 45 -21.25 -5.82 7.72
N ASP A 46 -21.75 -6.83 7.03
CA ASP A 46 -22.67 -7.81 7.61
C ASP A 46 -21.93 -8.72 8.61
N ARG A 47 -20.72 -9.15 8.25
CA ARG A 47 -19.82 -9.91 9.14
C ARG A 47 -19.46 -9.11 10.39
N LEU A 48 -19.18 -7.82 10.24
CA LEU A 48 -18.88 -6.91 11.35
C LEU A 48 -20.09 -6.77 12.29
N ALA A 49 -21.28 -6.50 11.75
CA ALA A 49 -22.51 -6.39 12.52
C ALA A 49 -22.86 -7.70 13.26
N GLY A 50 -22.55 -8.84 12.64
CA GLY A 50 -22.73 -10.17 13.23
C GLY A 50 -21.60 -10.62 14.16
N GLY A 51 -20.53 -9.83 14.34
CA GLY A 51 -19.38 -10.19 15.19
C GLY A 51 -18.53 -11.36 14.66
N THR A 52 -18.63 -11.70 13.37
CA THR A 52 -17.96 -12.84 12.73
C THR A 52 -16.82 -12.43 11.79
N LEU A 53 -16.44 -11.15 11.82
CA LEU A 53 -15.36 -10.65 10.97
C LEU A 53 -13.99 -11.21 11.38
N THR A 54 -13.79 -11.48 12.67
CA THR A 54 -12.56 -12.05 13.24
C THR A 54 -12.44 -13.57 13.03
N ASP A 55 -13.50 -14.22 12.57
CA ASP A 55 -13.46 -15.64 12.16
C ASP A 55 -12.69 -15.82 10.84
N LEU A 56 -12.48 -14.73 10.09
CA LEU A 56 -11.74 -14.75 8.84
C LEU A 56 -10.24 -14.86 9.12
N SER A 57 -9.64 -15.97 8.67
CA SER A 57 -8.19 -16.19 8.77
C SER A 57 -7.41 -15.02 8.16
N GLY A 58 -6.61 -14.32 8.97
CA GLY A 58 -5.88 -13.12 8.56
C GLY A 58 -6.48 -11.81 9.08
N ILE A 59 -7.64 -11.83 9.73
CA ILE A 59 -8.27 -10.67 10.37
C ILE A 59 -8.42 -10.95 11.87
N GLY A 60 -7.55 -10.34 12.69
CA GLY A 60 -7.72 -10.31 14.15
C GLY A 60 -8.37 -9.00 14.62
N ASP A 61 -8.55 -8.84 15.93
CA ASP A 61 -9.29 -7.70 16.54
C ASP A 61 -8.79 -6.33 16.06
N GLY A 62 -7.48 -6.13 16.00
CA GLY A 62 -6.91 -4.86 15.53
C GLY A 62 -7.26 -4.57 14.06
N MET A 63 -7.28 -5.60 13.22
CA MET A 63 -7.67 -5.45 11.81
C MET A 63 -9.18 -5.24 11.68
N ALA A 64 -9.99 -5.92 12.48
CA ALA A 64 -11.44 -5.70 12.53
C ALA A 64 -11.78 -4.25 12.90
N GLY A 65 -11.08 -3.67 13.87
CA GLY A 65 -11.23 -2.25 14.24
C GLY A 65 -10.87 -1.29 13.09
N HIS A 66 -9.84 -1.59 12.30
CA HIS A 66 -9.53 -0.80 11.11
C HIS A 66 -10.61 -0.92 10.02
N VAL A 67 -11.19 -2.12 9.84
CA VAL A 67 -12.30 -2.34 8.90
C VAL A 67 -13.55 -1.59 9.34
N GLU A 68 -13.86 -1.58 10.63
CA GLU A 68 -14.95 -0.81 11.21
C GLU A 68 -14.76 0.70 10.99
N ALA A 69 -13.56 1.22 11.27
CA ALA A 69 -13.23 2.63 11.03
C ALA A 69 -13.36 3.00 9.54
N LEU A 70 -12.94 2.11 8.64
CA LEU A 70 -13.13 2.27 7.20
C LEU A 70 -14.61 2.30 6.81
N LEU A 71 -15.44 1.41 7.36
CA LEU A 71 -16.87 1.35 7.06
C LEU A 71 -17.63 2.57 7.57
N THR A 72 -17.23 3.12 8.72
CA THR A 72 -17.91 4.24 9.39
C THR A 72 -17.43 5.61 8.91
N GLY A 73 -16.11 5.80 8.80
CA GLY A 73 -15.49 7.09 8.51
C GLY A 73 -14.66 7.14 7.22
N GLY A 74 -14.46 6.02 6.53
CA GLY A 74 -13.67 5.96 5.30
C GLY A 74 -12.15 6.00 5.48
N SER A 75 -11.66 6.10 6.72
CA SER A 75 -10.23 6.05 7.05
C SER A 75 -10.00 5.63 8.52
N PHE A 76 -8.73 5.57 8.92
CA PHE A 76 -8.30 5.37 10.30
C PHE A 76 -6.98 6.11 10.56
N PRO A 77 -6.68 6.51 11.82
CA PRO A 77 -5.59 7.44 12.12
C PRO A 77 -4.23 7.06 11.53
N GLN A 78 -3.82 5.79 11.68
CA GLN A 78 -2.55 5.31 11.15
C GLN A 78 -2.43 5.52 9.62
N ARG A 79 -3.52 5.32 8.87
CA ARG A 79 -3.51 5.53 7.42
C ARG A 79 -3.38 7.00 7.08
N ASP A 80 -4.03 7.88 7.83
CA ASP A 80 -4.00 9.31 7.60
C ASP A 80 -2.61 9.90 7.90
N GLU A 81 -1.98 9.47 8.99
CA GLU A 81 -0.60 9.81 9.34
C GLU A 81 0.37 9.40 8.23
N LEU A 82 0.30 8.14 7.81
CA LEU A 82 1.16 7.61 6.75
C LEU A 82 0.94 8.31 5.40
N ARG A 83 -0.29 8.70 5.08
CA ARG A 83 -0.60 9.47 3.86
C ARG A 83 0.00 10.88 3.91
N ALA A 84 0.11 11.48 5.09
CA ALA A 84 0.72 12.80 5.25
C ALA A 84 2.25 12.75 5.08
N GLU A 85 2.89 11.62 5.41
CA GLU A 85 4.34 11.43 5.25
C GLU A 85 4.77 11.12 3.81
N VAL A 86 3.90 10.50 3.02
CA VAL A 86 4.24 10.02 1.67
C VAL A 86 3.78 11.01 0.61
N PRO A 87 4.70 11.55 -0.24
CA PRO A 87 4.32 12.36 -1.39
C PRO A 87 3.27 11.68 -2.27
N GLY A 88 2.20 12.40 -2.62
CA GLY A 88 1.04 11.82 -3.31
C GLY A 88 1.37 11.12 -4.63
N GLY A 89 2.37 11.63 -5.37
CA GLY A 89 2.83 11.03 -6.64
C GLY A 89 3.53 9.67 -6.49
N LEU A 90 4.02 9.31 -5.29
CA LEU A 90 4.67 8.01 -5.09
C LEU A 90 3.72 6.83 -5.20
N LEU A 91 2.44 7.02 -4.87
CA LEU A 91 1.42 5.99 -5.07
C LEU A 91 1.15 5.74 -6.56
N GLU A 92 1.38 6.73 -7.42
CA GLU A 92 1.29 6.57 -8.88
C GLU A 92 2.54 5.87 -9.43
N VAL A 93 3.73 6.26 -8.94
CA VAL A 93 5.00 5.56 -9.25
C VAL A 93 4.92 4.07 -8.90
N LEU A 94 4.26 3.71 -7.80
CA LEU A 94 4.04 2.31 -7.40
C LEU A 94 3.15 1.51 -8.38
N ARG A 95 2.35 2.18 -9.22
CA ARG A 95 1.53 1.50 -10.24
C ARG A 95 2.33 1.12 -11.47
N VAL A 96 3.54 1.64 -11.63
CA VAL A 96 4.43 1.31 -12.76
C VAL A 96 4.84 -0.16 -12.65
N LYS A 97 4.61 -0.91 -13.73
CA LYS A 97 4.88 -2.34 -13.77
C LYS A 97 6.36 -2.61 -13.50
N GLY A 98 6.64 -3.49 -12.54
CA GLY A 98 8.01 -3.86 -12.16
C GLY A 98 8.65 -2.96 -11.09
N LEU A 99 7.95 -1.92 -10.64
CA LEU A 99 8.31 -1.12 -9.47
C LEU A 99 7.45 -1.53 -8.27
N GLY A 100 8.01 -2.41 -7.43
CA GLY A 100 7.45 -2.69 -6.10
C GLY A 100 7.83 -1.62 -5.07
N THR A 101 7.11 -1.59 -3.94
CA THR A 101 7.32 -0.68 -2.79
C THR A 101 8.79 -0.50 -2.40
N LYS A 102 9.56 -1.58 -2.35
CA LYS A 102 11.01 -1.53 -2.04
C LYS A 102 11.81 -0.72 -3.07
N LYS A 103 11.52 -0.87 -4.36
CA LYS A 103 12.18 -0.11 -5.42
C LYS A 103 11.73 1.35 -5.36
N VAL A 104 10.43 1.60 -5.26
CA VAL A 104 9.88 2.97 -5.17
C VAL A 104 10.46 3.72 -3.97
N ARG A 105 10.55 3.09 -2.80
CA ARG A 105 11.20 3.68 -1.62
C ARG A 105 12.65 4.07 -1.90
N ARG A 106 13.42 3.23 -2.60
CA ARG A 106 14.81 3.54 -2.94
C ARG A 106 14.92 4.68 -3.95
N LEU A 107 14.05 4.71 -4.97
CA LEU A 107 13.99 5.84 -5.90
C LEU A 107 13.69 7.15 -5.17
N TRP A 108 12.78 7.11 -4.19
CA TRP A 108 12.48 8.25 -3.36
C TRP A 108 13.66 8.68 -2.48
N GLN A 109 14.26 7.75 -1.73
CA GLN A 109 15.30 8.06 -0.76
C GLN A 109 16.66 8.37 -1.39
N GLU A 110 17.01 7.73 -2.52
CA GLU A 110 18.33 7.86 -3.15
C GLU A 110 18.33 8.84 -4.33
N LEU A 111 17.22 8.98 -5.06
CA LEU A 111 17.12 9.87 -6.23
C LEU A 111 16.14 11.03 -6.06
N GLY A 112 15.43 11.10 -4.93
CA GLY A 112 14.44 12.15 -4.67
C GLY A 112 13.18 12.05 -5.53
N VAL A 113 12.92 10.90 -6.17
CA VAL A 113 11.74 10.74 -7.04
C VAL A 113 10.48 10.72 -6.19
N THR A 114 9.54 11.62 -6.48
CA THR A 114 8.24 11.73 -5.80
C THR A 114 7.04 11.74 -6.76
N SER A 115 7.29 11.77 -8.08
CA SER A 115 6.27 11.80 -9.12
C SER A 115 6.67 10.98 -10.36
N LEU A 116 5.70 10.73 -11.25
CA LEU A 116 5.95 10.04 -12.52
C LEU A 116 6.90 10.82 -13.43
N SER A 117 6.78 12.15 -13.47
CA SER A 117 7.67 13.00 -14.28
C SER A 117 9.12 12.97 -13.78
N GLU A 118 9.32 12.95 -12.46
CA GLU A 118 10.68 12.81 -11.90
C GLU A 118 11.25 11.40 -12.12
N LEU A 119 10.39 10.37 -12.11
CA LEU A 119 10.77 9.01 -12.47
C LEU A 119 11.26 8.94 -13.92
N GLU A 120 10.49 9.50 -14.86
CA GLU A 120 10.82 9.55 -16.28
C GLU A 120 12.16 10.27 -16.50
N ALA A 121 12.34 11.46 -15.92
CA ALA A 121 13.60 12.20 -15.99
C ALA A 121 14.79 11.43 -15.37
N ALA A 122 14.57 10.65 -14.30
CA ALA A 122 15.59 9.79 -13.72
C ALA A 122 15.95 8.60 -14.65
N ALA A 123 14.97 8.06 -15.35
CA ALA A 123 15.16 6.97 -16.31
C ALA A 123 15.93 7.43 -17.55
N GLU A 124 15.51 8.54 -18.16
CA GLU A 124 16.17 9.14 -19.33
C GLU A 124 17.61 9.56 -19.02
N GLY A 125 17.84 10.08 -17.81
CA GLY A 125 19.16 10.50 -17.35
C GLY A 125 20.10 9.37 -16.92
N GLY A 126 19.71 8.09 -17.03
CA GLY A 126 20.58 6.96 -16.67
C GLY A 126 20.72 6.69 -15.17
N ARG A 127 20.13 7.53 -14.31
CA ARG A 127 20.34 7.51 -12.85
C ARG A 127 19.73 6.28 -12.18
N ILE A 128 18.68 5.71 -12.77
CA ILE A 128 18.03 4.51 -12.24
C ILE A 128 18.96 3.30 -12.31
N ALA A 129 19.67 3.09 -13.42
CA ALA A 129 20.55 1.94 -13.60
C ALA A 129 21.74 1.94 -12.62
N GLU A 130 22.18 3.11 -12.17
CA GLU A 130 23.26 3.28 -11.18
C GLU A 130 22.87 2.76 -9.79
N LEU A 131 21.57 2.72 -9.47
CA LEU A 131 21.10 2.17 -8.22
C LEU A 131 21.30 0.65 -8.18
N ARG A 132 22.01 0.18 -7.15
CA ARG A 132 22.24 -1.26 -6.91
C ARG A 132 20.93 -2.04 -7.01
N GLY A 133 20.80 -3.00 -7.94
CA GLY A 133 19.62 -3.85 -8.07
C GLY A 133 18.48 -3.29 -8.94
N PHE A 134 18.68 -2.15 -9.60
CA PHE A 134 17.78 -1.65 -10.65
C PHE A 134 18.29 -2.09 -12.03
N GLY A 135 19.52 -1.71 -12.40
CA GLY A 135 20.12 -2.08 -13.68
C GLY A 135 19.35 -1.59 -14.91
N GLU A 136 19.91 -1.81 -16.10
CA GLU A 136 19.38 -1.28 -17.37
C GLU A 136 17.96 -1.76 -17.69
N LYS A 137 17.63 -3.01 -17.34
CA LYS A 137 16.28 -3.57 -17.56
C LYS A 137 15.20 -2.87 -16.74
N THR A 138 15.50 -2.41 -15.52
CA THR A 138 14.51 -1.65 -14.75
C THR A 138 14.38 -0.22 -15.28
N GLN A 139 15.47 0.35 -15.79
CA GLN A 139 15.46 1.70 -16.36
C GLN A 139 14.68 1.79 -17.67
N ALA A 140 14.79 0.77 -18.54
CA ALA A 140 14.12 0.76 -19.84
C ALA A 140 12.63 0.37 -19.80
N ASN A 141 12.08 0.11 -18.61
CA ASN A 141 10.75 -0.46 -18.38
C ASN A 141 9.70 0.64 -18.21
#